data_AF-A0A1I4ARP4-F1
#
_entry.id   AF-A0A1I4ARP4-F1
#
_cell.length_a   1.000
_cell.length_b   1.000
_cell.length_c   1.000
_cell.angle_alpha   90.00
_cell.angle_beta   90.00
_cell.angle_gamma   90.00
#
_symmetry.space_group_name_H-M   'P 1'
#
loop_
_entity.id
_entity.type
_entity.pdbx_description
1 polymer ?
#
loop_
_entity_poly.entity_id
_entity_poly.type
_entity_poly.pdbx_seq_one_letter_code
_entity_poly.pdbx_strand_id
1 'polypeptide(L)' 'MAGDYKVTVEELPNGKWACFLHLPGKDQPFDLGKQFKSEDRAELWLNVSEATTAIDMVLAKHRAELAK' A
#
# COMPACT_ATOMS: atom_id res chain seq x y z
N MET A 1 5.21 -12.72 12.92
CA MET A 1 6.09 -12.49 11.76
C MET A 1 5.40 -11.47 10.88
N ALA A 2 5.81 -10.20 10.98
CA ALA A 2 5.32 -9.15 10.09
C ALA A 2 5.83 -9.52 8.69
N GLY A 3 4.91 -9.96 7.83
CA GLY A 3 5.23 -10.42 6.49
C GLY A 3 5.95 -9.31 5.72
N ASP A 4 6.92 -9.71 4.91
CA ASP A 4 7.87 -8.90 4.15
C ASP A 4 7.20 -8.01 3.07
N TYR A 5 6.26 -7.15 3.45
CA TYR A 5 5.69 -6.14 2.58
C TYR A 5 6.38 -4.80 2.82
N LYS A 6 6.56 -4.04 1.75
CA LYS A 6 7.13 -2.68 1.79
C LYS A 6 6.10 -1.71 1.29
N VAL A 7 5.86 -0.63 2.02
CA VAL A 7 5.03 0.47 1.52
C VAL A 7 5.94 1.58 1.01
N THR A 8 5.69 2.06 -0.20
CA THR A 8 6.32 3.27 -0.76
C THR A 8 5.27 4.34 -0.94
N VAL A 9 5.68 5.59 -0.81
CA VAL A 9 4.86 6.74 -1.20
C VAL A 9 5.46 7.29 -2.47
N GLU A 10 4.65 7.42 -3.52
CA GLU A 10 5.10 7.87 -4.83
C GLU A 10 4.18 8.97 -5.35
N GLU A 11 4.78 9.95 -6.05
CA GLU A 11 4.04 11.00 -6.73
C GLU A 11 3.47 10.48 -8.06
N LEU A 12 2.17 10.62 -8.21
CA LEU A 12 1.43 10.35 -9.43
C LEU A 12 1.59 11.51 -10.42
N PRO A 13 1.49 11.26 -11.74
CA PRO A 13 1.58 12.28 -12.79
C PRO A 13 0.51 13.38 -12.70
N ASN A 14 -0.49 13.21 -11.84
CA ASN A 14 -1.51 14.21 -11.55
C ASN A 14 -1.09 15.20 -10.43
N GLY A 15 0.17 15.15 -9.97
CA GLY A 15 0.69 15.97 -8.86
C GLY A 15 0.12 15.57 -7.49
N LYS A 16 -0.33 14.33 -7.35
CA LYS A 16 -0.87 13.76 -6.11
C LYS A 16 0.01 12.63 -5.64
N TRP A 17 0.02 12.35 -4.35
CA TRP A 17 0.82 11.31 -3.74
C TRP A 17 -0.05 10.09 -3.45
N ALA A 18 0.44 8.89 -3.70
CA ALA A 18 -0.27 7.65 -3.39
C ALA A 18 0.65 6.67 -2.68
N CYS A 19 0.03 5.79 -1.90
CA CYS A 19 0.75 4.76 -1.18
C CYS A 19 0.63 3.42 -1.92
N PHE A 20 1.79 2.80 -2.14
CA PHE A 20 1.96 1.60 -2.93
C PHE A 20 2.52 0.48 -2.05
N LEU A 21 1.82 -0.65 -2.01
CA LEU A 21 2.21 -1.84 -1.26
C LEU A 21 2.95 -2.82 -2.17
N HIS A 22 4.22 -3.02 -1.90
CA HIS A 22 5.08 -4.01 -2.55
C HIS A 22 5.01 -5.32 -1.77
N LEU A 23 4.66 -6.40 -2.47
CA LEU A 23 4.55 -7.73 -1.90
C LEU A 23 5.63 -8.65 -2.50
N PRO A 24 6.19 -9.58 -1.72
CA PRO A 24 7.18 -10.51 -2.21
C PRO A 24 6.54 -11.46 -3.22
N GLY A 25 7.17 -11.64 -4.38
CA GLY A 25 6.62 -12.44 -5.48
C GLY A 25 5.62 -11.70 -6.39
N LYS A 26 5.40 -10.39 -6.16
CA LYS A 26 4.67 -9.52 -7.09
C LYS A 26 5.62 -8.48 -7.65
N ASP A 27 5.66 -8.43 -8.98
CA ASP A 27 6.50 -7.48 -9.71
C ASP A 27 5.92 -6.05 -9.67
N GLN A 28 4.59 -5.94 -9.58
CA GLN A 28 3.90 -4.67 -9.52
C GLN A 28 3.41 -4.36 -8.11
N PRO A 29 3.59 -3.11 -7.63
CA PRO A 29 2.99 -2.68 -6.38
C PRO A 29 1.47 -2.58 -6.48
N PHE A 30 0.81 -2.75 -5.34
CA PHE A 30 -0.62 -2.56 -5.19
C PHE A 30 -0.90 -1.14 -4.72
N ASP A 31 -1.72 -0.41 -5.46
CA ASP A 31 -2.26 0.86 -5.00
C ASP A 31 -3.17 0.63 -3.80
N LEU A 32 -2.94 1.38 -2.71
CA LEU A 32 -3.76 1.31 -1.50
C LEU A 32 -5.10 2.06 -1.65
N GLY A 33 -5.42 2.57 -2.84
CA GLY A 33 -6.72 3.16 -3.19
C GLY A 33 -6.87 4.63 -2.80
N LYS A 34 -5.82 5.27 -2.27
CA LYS A 34 -5.91 6.63 -1.71
C LYS A 34 -4.83 7.55 -2.25
N GLN A 35 -5.28 8.75 -2.62
CA GLN A 35 -4.46 9.82 -3.15
C GLN A 35 -4.45 11.02 -2.20
N PHE A 36 -3.29 11.62 -2.04
CA PHE A 36 -2.99 12.71 -1.14
C PHE A 36 -2.45 13.89 -1.92
N LYS A 37 -2.54 15.08 -1.34
CA LYS A 37 -2.03 16.31 -1.96
C LYS A 37 -0.53 16.54 -1.72
N SER A 38 0.05 15.79 -0.79
CA SER A 38 1.45 15.95 -0.34
C SER A 38 1.95 14.63 0.22
N GLU A 39 3.25 14.38 0.10
CA GLU A 39 3.96 13.22 0.63
C GLU A 39 3.67 13.02 2.13
N ASP A 40 3.86 14.07 2.93
CA ASP A 40 3.62 14.08 4.38
C ASP A 40 2.23 13.55 4.77
N ARG A 41 1.17 13.91 4.03
CA ARG A 41 -0.18 13.39 4.31
C ARG A 41 -0.32 11.92 4.01
N ALA A 42 0.38 11.44 2.99
CA ALA A 42 0.37 10.04 2.61
C ALA A 42 1.14 9.21 3.66
N GLU A 43 2.29 9.69 4.11
CA GLU A 43 3.05 9.08 5.21
C GLU A 43 2.29 9.09 6.54
N LEU A 44 1.65 10.21 6.89
CA LEU A 44 0.78 10.30 8.06
C LEU A 44 -0.39 9.33 7.97
N TRP A 45 -0.96 9.14 6.78
CA TRP A 45 -2.02 8.17 6.58
C TRP A 45 -1.55 6.74 6.82
N LEU A 46 -0.31 6.39 6.47
CA LEU A 46 0.27 5.07 6.79
C LEU A 46 0.33 4.78 8.29
N ASN A 47 0.27 5.80 9.14
CA ASN A 47 0.26 5.66 10.59
C ASN A 47 -1.16 5.54 11.19
N VAL A 48 -2.22 5.68 10.40
CA VAL A 48 -3.60 5.53 10.88
C VAL A 48 -4.15 4.14 10.62
N SER A 49 -5.14 3.73 11.43
CA SER A 49 -5.79 2.41 11.34
C SER A 49 -6.40 2.11 9.96
N GLU A 50 -6.79 3.15 9.21
CA GLU A 50 -7.33 3.01 7.87
C GLU A 50 -6.27 2.45 6.88
N ALA A 51 -5.03 2.90 6.96
CA ALA A 51 -3.95 2.35 6.15
C ALA A 51 -3.64 0.91 6.52
N THR A 52 -3.58 0.60 7.81
CA THR A 52 -3.39 -0.77 8.29
C THR A 52 -4.48 -1.70 7.75
N THR A 53 -5.73 -1.24 7.74
CA THR A 53 -6.87 -2.00 7.19
C THR A 53 -6.72 -2.22 5.68
N ALA A 54 -6.36 -1.16 4.93
CA ALA A 54 -6.13 -1.28 3.48
C ALA A 54 -5.01 -2.28 3.16
N ILE A 55 -3.90 -2.22 3.90
CA ILE A 55 -2.78 -3.15 3.78
C ILE A 55 -3.24 -4.58 4.08
N ASP A 56 -3.98 -4.79 5.18
CA ASP A 56 -4.49 -6.11 5.58
C ASP A 56 -5.40 -6.72 4.51
N MET A 57 -6.30 -5.95 3.90
CA MET A 57 -7.16 -6.42 2.81
C MET A 57 -6.36 -6.87 1.59
N VAL A 58 -5.32 -6.12 1.20
CA VAL A 58 -4.46 -6.49 0.07
C VAL A 58 -3.65 -7.74 0.40
N LEU A 59 -3.11 -7.84 1.62
CA LEU A 59 -2.38 -9.01 2.09
C LEU A 59 -3.28 -10.26 2.16
N ALA A 60 -4.50 -10.12 2.67
CA ALA A 60 -5.47 -11.21 2.75
C ALA A 60 -5.80 -11.75 1.35
N LYS A 61 -6.05 -10.84 0.39
CA LYS A 61 -6.27 -11.21 -1.00
C LYS A 61 -5.05 -11.88 -1.61
N HIS A 62 -3.85 -11.34 -1.39
CA HIS A 62 -2.61 -11.93 -1.91
C HIS A 62 -2.35 -13.33 -1.34
N ARG A 63 -2.53 -13.52 -0.03
CA ARG A 63 -2.43 -14.84 0.62
C ARG A 63 -3.45 -15.83 0.07
N ALA A 64 -4.67 -15.39 -0.19
CA ALA A 64 -5.70 -16.22 -0.79
C ALA A 64 -5.34 -16.66 -2.22
N GLU A 65 -4.71 -15.78 -3.01
CA GLU A 65 -4.23 -16.10 -4.36
C GLU A 65 -3.04 -17.08 -4.35
N LEU A 66 -2.14 -16.99 -3.36
CA LEU A 66 -1.01 -17.92 -3.21
C LEU A 66 -1.43 -19.33 -2.72
N ALA A 67 -2.57 -19.43 -2.03
CA ALA A 67 -3.07 -20.69 -1.49
C ALA A 67 -3.86 -21.53 -2.51
N LYS A 68 -3.89 -21.11 -3.78
CA LYS A 68 -4.64 -21.73 -4.87
C LYS A 68 -3.70 -22.35 -5.91
#